data_AF-A0A318HU11-F1
#
_entry.id   AF-A0A318HU11-F1
#
_cell.length_a   1.000
_cell.length_b   1.000
_cell.length_c   1.000
_cell.angle_alpha   90.00
_cell.angle_beta   90.00
_cell.angle_gamma   90.00
#
_symmetry.space_group_name_H-M   'P 1'
#
loop_
_entity.id
_entity.type
_entity.pdbx_description
1 polymer ?
#
loop_
_entity_poly.entity_id
_entity_poly.type
_entity_poly.pdbx_seq_one_letter_code
_entity_poly.pdbx_strand_id
1 'polypeptide(L)' 'MLKRTSKQLSLFSSLEDMLSHEHPLFQLSNKINWERFENAFSPLYCRTNGRPAHPIRLMCGLLILKHLRNVSDEMVVS' A
#
# COMPACT_ATOMS: atom_id res chain seq x y z
N MET A 1 -9.00 11.38 -36.76
CA MET A 1 -8.25 11.19 -35.49
C MET A 1 -9.25 10.87 -34.39
N LEU A 2 -9.44 9.58 -34.06
CA LEU A 2 -10.37 9.18 -33.01
C LEU A 2 -9.81 9.62 -31.65
N LYS A 3 -10.43 10.61 -31.01
CA LYS A 3 -10.14 10.94 -29.61
C LYS A 3 -10.55 9.72 -28.76
N ARG A 4 -9.58 9.02 -28.19
CA ARG A 4 -9.83 7.96 -27.20
C ARG A 4 -10.38 8.60 -25.93
N THR A 5 -11.70 8.77 -25.85
CA THR A 5 -12.39 9.02 -24.60
C THR A 5 -12.74 7.67 -23.98
N SER A 6 -11.80 7.07 -23.27
CA SER A 6 -12.14 6.00 -22.34
C SER A 6 -11.31 6.17 -21.08
N LYS A 7 -11.94 6.71 -20.03
CA LYS A 7 -11.49 6.53 -18.64
C LYS A 7 -11.65 5.06 -18.17
N GLN A 8 -11.89 4.15 -19.11
CA GLN A 8 -12.11 2.75 -18.82
C GLN A 8 -10.76 2.09 -18.62
N LEU A 9 -10.54 1.65 -17.39
CA LEU A 9 -9.37 0.89 -17.00
C LEU A 9 -9.37 -0.46 -17.73
N SER A 10 -8.18 -0.87 -18.17
CA SER A 10 -7.95 -2.21 -18.72
C SER A 10 -8.07 -3.25 -17.62
N LEU A 11 -8.35 -4.52 -17.95
CA LEU A 11 -8.29 -5.62 -16.99
C LEU A 11 -6.90 -5.76 -16.33
N PHE A 12 -5.85 -5.18 -16.93
CA PHE A 12 -4.48 -5.17 -16.43
C PHE A 12 -4.10 -3.88 -15.70
N SER A 13 -5.04 -3.00 -15.39
CA SER A 13 -4.75 -1.81 -14.59
C SER A 13 -4.35 -2.18 -13.17
N SER A 14 -3.34 -1.50 -12.65
CA SER A 14 -2.91 -1.65 -11.26
C SER A 14 -3.93 -1.03 -10.30
N LEU A 15 -3.87 -1.40 -9.02
CA LEU A 15 -4.69 -0.75 -7.98
C LEU A 15 -4.43 0.77 -7.92
N GLU A 16 -3.19 1.19 -8.14
CA GLU A 16 -2.79 2.59 -8.18
C GLU A 16 -3.53 3.37 -9.28
N ASP A 17 -3.72 2.78 -10.46
CA ASP A 17 -4.46 3.38 -11.56
C ASP A 17 -5.96 3.57 -11.24
N MET A 18 -6.50 2.75 -10.34
CA MET A 18 -7.91 2.81 -9.92
C MET A 18 -8.15 3.85 -8.82
N LEU A 19 -7.11 4.30 -8.13
CA LEU A 19 -7.23 5.21 -6.98
C LEU A 19 -7.27 6.68 -7.41
N SER A 20 -8.00 7.48 -6.64
CA SER A 20 -7.96 8.94 -6.79
C SER A 20 -6.60 9.48 -6.37
N HIS A 21 -5.89 10.11 -7.29
CA HIS A 21 -4.57 10.69 -7.06
C HIS A 21 -4.63 11.93 -6.14
N GLU A 22 -5.81 12.54 -6.01
CA GLU A 22 -6.09 13.65 -5.10
C GLU A 22 -6.34 13.17 -3.65
N HIS A 23 -6.46 11.86 -3.44
CA HIS A 23 -6.73 11.36 -2.10
C HIS A 23 -5.52 11.56 -1.18
N PRO A 24 -5.67 12.13 0.03
CA PRO A 24 -4.55 12.44 0.92
C PRO A 24 -3.67 11.23 1.26
N LEU A 25 -4.25 10.04 1.43
CA LEU A 25 -3.48 8.82 1.69
C LEU A 25 -2.67 8.35 0.47
N PHE A 26 -3.17 8.60 -0.74
CA PHE A 26 -2.44 8.27 -1.97
C PHE A 26 -1.18 9.14 -2.07
N GLN A 27 -1.36 10.46 -1.91
CA GLN A 27 -0.26 11.42 -1.89
C GLN A 27 0.73 11.14 -0.76
N LEU A 28 0.24 10.80 0.44
CA LEU A 28 1.08 10.42 1.56
C LEU A 28 1.91 9.17 1.24
N SER A 29 1.29 8.14 0.65
CA SER A 29 1.97 6.90 0.31
C SER A 29 3.12 7.12 -0.67
N ASN A 30 3.02 8.11 -1.56
CA ASN A 30 4.07 8.46 -2.52
C ASN A 30 5.19 9.31 -1.92
N LYS A 31 4.96 9.93 -0.75
CA LYS A 31 5.99 10.71 -0.03
C LYS A 31 6.81 9.87 0.96
N ILE A 32 6.31 8.70 1.35
CA ILE A 32 6.99 7.82 2.29
C ILE A 32 8.14 7.09 1.59
N ASN A 33 9.35 7.17 2.16
CA ASN A 33 10.48 6.33 1.75
C ASN A 33 10.27 4.89 2.27
N TRP A 34 9.58 4.05 1.48
CA TRP A 34 9.31 2.66 1.81
C TRP A 34 10.56 1.79 1.88
N GLU A 35 11.59 2.09 1.08
CA GLU A 35 12.85 1.35 1.05
C GLU A 35 13.56 1.37 2.42
N ARG A 36 13.44 2.47 3.17
CA ARG A 36 13.96 2.56 4.53
C ARG A 36 13.34 1.50 5.45
N PHE A 37 12.04 1.26 5.34
CA PHE A 37 11.34 0.24 6.13
C PHE A 37 11.69 -1.17 5.66
N GLU A 38 11.75 -1.38 4.34
CA GLU A 38 12.18 -2.66 3.77
C GLU A 38 13.58 -3.03 4.26
N ASN A 39 14.55 -2.13 4.19
CA ASN A 39 15.93 -2.38 4.65
C ASN A 39 16.02 -2.62 6.15
N ALA A 40 15.24 -1.88 6.96
CA ALA A 40 15.26 -2.02 8.41
C ALA A 40 14.59 -3.31 8.89
N PHE A 41 13.49 -3.72 8.23
CA PHE A 41 12.64 -4.81 8.72
C PHE A 41 12.85 -6.12 7.98
N SER A 42 13.32 -6.15 6.75
CA SER A 42 13.60 -7.40 6.01
C SER A 42 14.44 -8.40 6.81
N PRO A 43 15.49 -8.01 7.57
CA PRO A 43 16.26 -8.95 8.38
C PRO A 43 15.46 -9.61 9.52
N LEU A 44 14.35 -9.01 9.94
CA LEU A 44 13.47 -9.52 11.00
C LEU A 44 12.50 -10.60 10.49
N TYR A 45 12.35 -10.73 9.18
CA TYR A 45 11.47 -11.71 8.56
C TYR A 45 12.25 -12.95 8.11
N CYS A 46 11.62 -14.12 8.24
CA CYS A 46 12.19 -15.36 7.72
C CYS A 46 12.15 -15.35 6.19
N ARG A 47 13.31 -15.57 5.56
CA ARG A 47 13.45 -15.53 4.09
C ARG A 47 13.07 -16.84 3.40
N THR A 48 13.26 -17.98 4.06
CA THR A 48 13.34 -19.28 3.38
C THR A 48 12.50 -20.39 4.02
N ASN A 49 11.87 -20.13 5.16
CA ASN A 49 11.11 -21.15 5.88
C ASN A 49 9.70 -20.66 6.22
N GLY A 50 8.75 -21.61 6.18
CA GLY A 50 7.35 -21.37 6.53
C GLY A 50 6.56 -20.60 5.48
N ARG A 51 5.43 -20.04 5.92
CA ARG A 51 4.55 -19.23 5.07
C ARG A 51 5.25 -17.88 4.75
N PRO A 52 5.24 -17.43 3.49
CA PRO A 52 5.78 -16.12 3.14
C PRO A 52 5.18 -15.02 4.01
N ALA A 53 6.04 -14.13 4.48
CA ALA A 53 5.63 -12.96 5.21
C ALA A 53 4.75 -12.05 4.35
N HIS A 54 3.86 -11.30 5.01
CA HIS A 54 3.19 -10.19 4.35
C HIS A 54 4.18 -9.08 4.00
N PRO A 55 3.93 -8.31 2.92
CA PRO A 55 4.80 -7.20 2.55
C PRO A 55 4.99 -6.22 3.71
N ILE A 56 6.22 -5.74 3.92
CA ILE A 56 6.53 -4.81 5.00
C ILE A 56 5.74 -3.51 4.84
N ARG A 57 5.61 -3.00 3.60
CA ARG A 57 4.76 -1.84 3.29
C ARG A 57 3.32 -2.01 3.79
N LEU A 58 2.73 -3.20 3.68
CA LEU A 58 1.38 -3.46 4.18
C LEU A 58 1.34 -3.30 5.70
N MET A 59 2.23 -3.98 6.42
CA MET A 59 2.27 -3.95 7.88
C MET A 59 2.51 -2.53 8.42
N CYS A 60 3.50 -1.82 7.87
CA CYS A 60 3.76 -0.44 8.25
C CYS A 60 2.58 0.48 7.90
N GLY A 61 1.96 0.29 6.73
CA GLY A 61 0.78 1.04 6.30
C GLY A 61 -0.39 0.89 7.27
N LEU A 62 -0.70 -0.33 7.70
CA LEU A 62 -1.77 -0.59 8.67
C LEU A 62 -1.49 0.08 10.02
N LEU A 63 -0.26 0.00 10.52
CA LEU A 63 0.14 0.67 11.77
C LEU A 63 0.03 2.21 11.67
N ILE A 64 0.41 2.79 10.54
CA ILE A 64 0.24 4.22 10.28
C ILE A 64 -1.24 4.57 10.27
N LEU A 65 -2.08 3.81 9.57
CA LEU A 65 -3.52 4.07 9.50
C LEU A 65 -4.20 3.94 10.86
N LYS A 66 -3.83 2.91 11.63
CA LYS A 66 -4.28 2.70 13.00
C LYS A 66 -4.05 3.94 13.85
N HIS A 67 -2.83 4.49 13.80
CA HIS A 67 -2.46 5.67 14.55
C HIS A 67 -3.16 6.94 14.03
N LEU A 68 -3.17 7.17 12.71
CA LEU A 68 -3.77 8.35 12.08
C LEU A 68 -5.28 8.46 12.34
N ARG A 69 -5.98 7.34 12.44
CA ARG A 69 -7.43 7.30 12.66
C ARG A 69 -7.82 7.04 14.11
N ASN A 70 -6.85 6.74 14.98
CA ASN A 70 -7.06 6.34 16.37
C ASN A 70 -8.05 5.16 16.50
N VAL A 71 -7.78 4.09 15.76
CA VAL A 71 -8.64 2.91 15.65
C VAL A 71 -7.94 1.67 16.18
N SER A 72 -8.68 0.59 16.42
CA SER A 72 -8.11 -0.69 16.88
C SER A 72 -7.57 -1.51 15.70
N ASP A 73 -6.81 -2.58 16.00
CA ASP A 73 -6.30 -3.48 14.96
C ASP A 73 -7.43 -4.19 14.23
N GLU A 74 -8.49 -4.57 14.96
CA GLU A 74 -9.66 -5.23 14.39
C GLU A 74 -10.35 -4.32 13.37
N MET A 75 -10.48 -3.02 13.68
CA MET A 75 -11.13 -2.05 12.77
C MET A 75 -10.28 -1.77 11.52
N VAL A 76 -8.97 -1.96 11.58
CA VAL A 76 -8.07 -1.72 10.44
C VAL A 76 -8.04 -2.90 9.48
N VAL A 77 -8.35 -4.10 9.98
CA VAL A 77 -8.23 -5.37 9.23
C VAL A 77 -9.59 -5.95 8.81
N SER A 78 -10.66 -5.62 9.53
CA SER A 78 -12.05 -6.06 9.23
C SER A 78 -12.71 -5.21 8.16
#